data_AF-A0A017S4R7-F1
#
_entry.id   AF-A0A017S4R7-F1
#
_cell.length_a   1.000
_cell.length_b   1.000
_cell.length_c   1.000
_cell.angle_alpha   90.00
_cell.angle_beta   90.00
_cell.angle_gamma   90.00
#
_symmetry.space_group_name_H-M   'P 1'
#
loop_
_entity.id
_entity.type
_entity.pdbx_description
1 polymer ?
#
loop_
_entity_poly.entity_id
_entity_poly.type
_entity_poly.pdbx_seq_one_letter_code
_entity_poly.pdbx_strand_id
1 'polypeptide(L)'
;MEITRHQLSLHELAEVLESALPKNYVTSSTTVVDCPNLPQSPFSLACEGLSGCQVIADIGVQPSLFPQPRLDEQYSLIVCVRLMGLDPEQGAVVGAGAGPIHVHGTNSEIAPNLSWQGGFGNVDNLTRAARLVTTLAGSRTRICCPYSDSTECLLMMSLYGSMGLPGPVLKVTARGQRGESNSFTEFMRSALQDIYAQTQFHVMPSLPHSDELPFKSQAALDGSLSYYDISAPMVCLLVFHSADPNQLGVRMEHTQFQQG
;
A
#
# COMPACT_ATOMS: atom_id res chain seq x y z
N MET A 1 15.25 -8.36 -11.27
CA MET A 1 14.55 -7.09 -11.01
C MET A 1 14.72 -6.23 -12.24
N GLU A 2 13.63 -5.84 -12.88
CA GLU A 2 13.60 -4.94 -14.02
C GLU A 2 13.28 -3.52 -13.50
N ILE A 3 14.02 -2.51 -13.94
CA ILE A 3 13.90 -1.13 -13.44
C ILE A 3 13.54 -0.22 -14.60
N THR A 4 12.31 0.30 -14.59
CA THR A 4 11.85 1.32 -15.54
C THR A 4 11.84 2.68 -14.84
N ARG A 5 12.44 3.70 -15.45
CA ARG A 5 12.46 5.07 -14.91
C ARG A 5 11.72 6.00 -15.85
N HIS A 6 10.59 6.53 -15.39
CA HIS A 6 9.95 7.69 -16.00
C HIS A 6 10.02 8.85 -15.02
N GLN A 7 10.73 9.92 -15.36
CA GLN A 7 10.94 11.05 -14.46
C GLN A 7 10.02 12.19 -14.89
N LEU A 8 8.89 12.31 -14.20
CA LEU A 8 8.03 13.50 -14.24
C LEU A 8 8.37 14.37 -13.03
N SER A 9 8.38 15.69 -13.22
CA SER A 9 8.55 16.61 -12.11
C SER A 9 7.27 16.68 -11.26
N LEU A 10 7.43 17.01 -9.97
CA LEU A 10 6.28 17.22 -9.08
C LEU A 10 5.35 18.34 -9.57
N HIS A 11 5.88 19.34 -10.28
CA HIS A 11 5.10 20.45 -10.81
C HIS A 11 4.24 20.01 -12.00
N GLU A 12 4.79 19.22 -12.93
CA GLU A 12 4.00 18.65 -14.03
C GLU A 12 2.89 17.75 -13.50
N LEU A 13 3.18 16.89 -12.51
CA LEU A 13 2.16 16.07 -11.85
C LEU A 13 1.11 16.93 -11.16
N ALA A 14 1.51 18.04 -10.53
CA ALA A 14 0.58 18.95 -9.89
C ALA A 14 -0.38 19.59 -10.88
N GLU A 15 0.12 20.10 -12.00
CA GLU A 15 -0.69 20.71 -13.06
C GLU A 15 -1.70 19.72 -13.66
N VAL A 16 -1.24 18.51 -13.93
CA VAL A 16 -2.07 17.42 -14.44
C VAL A 16 -3.25 17.16 -13.49
N LEU A 17 -2.95 16.94 -12.21
CA LEU A 17 -3.97 16.56 -11.23
C LEU A 17 -4.87 17.74 -10.85
N GLU A 18 -4.34 18.96 -10.81
CA GLU A 18 -5.13 20.18 -10.60
C GLU A 18 -6.21 20.35 -11.68
N SER A 19 -5.89 20.00 -12.93
CA SER A 19 -6.86 20.04 -14.03
C SER A 19 -7.89 18.91 -13.97
N ALA A 20 -7.52 17.76 -13.41
CA ALA A 20 -8.36 16.57 -13.40
C ALA A 20 -9.31 16.54 -12.21
N LEU A 21 -8.83 16.83 -11.00
CA LEU A 21 -9.57 16.66 -9.74
C LEU A 21 -10.96 17.33 -9.72
N PRO A 22 -11.15 18.55 -10.27
CA PRO A 22 -12.48 19.16 -10.30
C PRO A 22 -13.50 18.30 -11.05
N LYS A 23 -13.10 17.42 -11.98
CA LYS A 23 -14.05 16.53 -12.68
C LYS A 23 -14.75 15.57 -11.70
N ASN A 24 -14.07 15.18 -10.61
CA ASN A 24 -14.57 14.18 -9.67
C ASN A 24 -14.87 14.74 -8.27
N TYR A 25 -14.42 15.95 -7.93
CA TYR A 25 -14.58 16.56 -6.60
C TYR A 25 -15.12 17.99 -6.65
N VAL A 26 -15.92 18.37 -5.66
CA VAL A 26 -16.50 19.71 -5.51
C VAL A 26 -15.42 20.74 -5.13
N THR A 27 -14.52 20.37 -4.24
CA THR A 27 -13.39 21.21 -3.83
C THR A 27 -12.13 20.38 -3.86
N SER A 28 -11.11 20.84 -4.58
CA SER A 28 -9.84 20.15 -4.70
C SER A 28 -8.69 21.13 -4.88
N SER A 29 -7.48 20.68 -4.52
CA SER A 29 -6.24 21.37 -4.86
C SER A 29 -5.07 20.40 -4.93
N THR A 30 -4.09 20.74 -5.75
CA THR A 30 -2.82 20.04 -5.88
C THR A 30 -1.68 21.05 -5.86
N THR A 31 -0.77 20.87 -4.90
CA THR A 31 0.34 21.80 -4.70
C THR A 31 1.61 21.05 -4.33
N VAL A 32 2.76 21.56 -4.78
CA VAL A 32 4.05 21.09 -4.28
C VAL A 32 4.35 21.86 -3.00
N VAL A 33 4.61 21.12 -1.92
CA VAL A 33 4.89 21.69 -0.59
C VAL A 33 6.05 20.93 0.06
N ASP A 34 6.67 21.53 1.07
CA ASP A 34 7.58 20.78 1.92
C ASP A 34 6.82 19.70 2.70
N CYS A 35 7.39 18.50 2.74
CA CYS A 35 6.81 17.37 3.46
C CYS A 35 6.64 17.74 4.94
N PRO A 36 5.43 17.56 5.52
CA PRO A 36 5.27 17.72 6.95
C PRO A 36 6.10 16.66 7.69
N ASN A 37 6.44 16.92 8.94
CA ASN A 37 7.14 15.95 9.79
C ASN A 37 6.22 14.74 10.05
N LEU A 38 6.49 13.62 9.36
CA LEU A 38 5.60 12.45 9.36
C LEU A 38 5.61 11.60 10.65
N PRO A 39 6.59 11.68 11.56
CA PRO A 39 6.47 11.08 12.89
C PRO A 39 5.39 11.74 13.74
N GLN A 40 5.00 12.98 13.43
CA GLN A 40 3.93 13.67 14.15
C GLN A 40 2.55 13.19 13.71
N SER A 41 1.57 13.44 14.59
CA SER A 41 0.16 13.30 14.26
C SER A 41 -0.21 14.14 13.03
N PRO A 42 -1.06 13.63 12.11
CA PRO A 42 -1.80 12.37 12.19
C PRO A 42 -1.04 11.14 11.69
N PHE A 43 0.15 11.28 11.09
CA PHE A 43 0.76 10.24 10.26
C PHE A 43 1.45 9.14 11.08
N SER A 44 2.21 9.51 12.11
CA SER A 44 2.91 8.57 13.01
C SER A 44 3.83 7.58 12.27
N LEU A 45 4.53 8.04 11.24
CA LEU A 45 5.44 7.23 10.44
C LEU A 45 6.84 7.13 11.08
N ALA A 46 7.58 6.09 10.74
CA ALA A 46 8.93 5.83 11.25
C ALA A 46 10.00 6.77 10.67
N CYS A 47 9.68 7.56 9.64
CA CYS A 47 10.60 8.45 8.94
C CYS A 47 10.08 9.88 8.89
N GLU A 48 10.98 10.87 8.83
CA GLU A 48 10.63 12.29 8.85
C GLU A 48 9.93 12.80 7.59
N GLY A 49 10.21 12.18 6.44
CA GLY A 49 9.62 12.52 5.16
C GLY A 49 9.65 11.38 4.15
N LEU A 50 9.27 11.67 2.90
CA LEU A 50 9.22 10.70 1.79
C LEU A 50 10.30 10.97 0.72
N SER A 51 11.25 11.86 0.96
CA SER A 51 12.18 12.31 -0.09
C SER A 51 13.48 11.50 -0.12
N GLY A 52 14.12 11.53 -1.29
CA GLY A 52 15.43 10.95 -1.58
C GLY A 52 15.33 9.58 -2.23
N CYS A 53 15.94 9.43 -3.42
CA CYS A 53 16.11 8.16 -4.13
C CYS A 53 14.86 7.27 -4.14
N GLN A 54 13.72 7.83 -4.57
CA GLN A 54 12.43 7.14 -4.52
C GLN A 54 12.41 5.90 -5.43
N VAL A 55 11.91 4.78 -4.91
CA VAL A 55 11.79 3.50 -5.62
C VAL A 55 10.45 2.86 -5.26
N ILE A 56 9.82 2.20 -6.21
CA ILE A 56 8.66 1.34 -5.96
C ILE A 56 9.05 -0.11 -6.25
N ALA A 57 8.51 -1.04 -5.47
CA ALA A 57 8.61 -2.46 -5.75
C ALA A 57 7.27 -3.16 -5.54
N ASP A 58 6.92 -4.01 -6.49
CA ASP A 58 5.90 -5.04 -6.31
C ASP A 58 6.59 -6.39 -6.12
N ILE A 59 6.17 -7.10 -5.08
CA ILE A 59 6.73 -8.38 -4.65
C ILE A 59 5.59 -9.40 -4.66
N GLY A 60 5.88 -10.59 -5.16
CA GLY A 60 4.87 -11.62 -5.37
C GLY A 60 3.91 -11.27 -6.51
N VAL A 61 2.94 -12.15 -6.76
CA VAL A 61 1.96 -11.97 -7.85
C VAL A 61 0.60 -12.54 -7.42
N GLN A 62 -0.49 -12.06 -8.04
CA GLN A 62 -1.84 -12.57 -7.72
C GLN A 62 -2.00 -14.11 -7.83
N PRO A 63 -1.32 -14.82 -8.77
CA PRO A 63 -1.31 -16.29 -8.81
C PRO A 63 -0.73 -16.98 -7.58
N SER A 64 -0.02 -16.26 -6.70
CA SER A 64 0.43 -16.78 -5.41
C SER A 64 -0.74 -16.99 -4.44
N LEU A 65 -1.88 -16.34 -4.70
CA LEU A 65 -3.10 -16.46 -3.91
C LEU A 65 -4.12 -17.38 -4.57
N PHE A 66 -4.31 -17.23 -5.89
CA PHE A 66 -5.36 -17.90 -6.65
C PHE A 66 -4.76 -18.90 -7.65
N PRO A 67 -5.31 -20.13 -7.78
CA PRO A 67 -6.55 -20.63 -7.16
C PRO A 67 -6.33 -21.26 -5.78
N GLN A 68 -5.09 -21.37 -5.32
CA GLN A 68 -4.75 -21.84 -3.98
C GLN A 68 -3.60 -21.01 -3.42
N PRO A 69 -3.70 -20.52 -2.17
CA PRO A 69 -2.64 -19.75 -1.54
C PRO A 69 -1.35 -20.57 -1.40
N ARG A 70 -0.25 -20.04 -1.93
CA ARG A 70 1.11 -20.57 -1.79
C ARG A 70 1.73 -20.00 -0.52
N LEU A 71 1.36 -20.57 0.63
CA LEU A 71 1.81 -20.12 1.95
C LEU A 71 3.32 -20.32 2.20
N ASP A 72 4.00 -21.01 1.31
CA ASP A 72 5.45 -21.11 1.21
C ASP A 72 6.10 -19.85 0.59
N GLU A 73 5.32 -18.96 -0.04
CA GLU A 73 5.78 -17.65 -0.49
C GLU A 73 5.87 -16.64 0.66
N GLN A 74 6.91 -16.83 1.46
CA GLN A 74 7.29 -15.95 2.55
C GLN A 74 8.44 -15.06 2.13
N TYR A 75 8.34 -13.79 2.49
CA TYR A 75 9.33 -12.78 2.15
C TYR A 75 9.76 -12.04 3.42
N SER A 76 10.98 -11.52 3.39
CA SER A 76 11.48 -10.60 4.42
C SER A 76 11.49 -9.20 3.84
N LEU A 77 10.80 -8.27 4.50
CA LEU A 77 10.80 -6.85 4.14
C LEU A 77 12.23 -6.29 4.07
N ILE A 78 13.13 -6.74 4.95
CA ILE A 78 14.54 -6.31 4.94
C ILE A 78 15.26 -6.82 3.68
N VAL A 79 15.02 -8.06 3.27
CA VAL A 79 15.58 -8.60 2.02
C VAL A 79 15.00 -7.86 0.82
N CYS A 80 13.69 -7.61 0.82
CA CYS A 80 13.02 -6.83 -0.23
C CYS A 80 13.62 -5.42 -0.35
N VAL A 81 13.78 -4.70 0.76
CA VAL A 81 14.40 -3.37 0.82
C VAL A 81 15.83 -3.37 0.25
N ARG A 82 16.63 -4.40 0.54
CA ARG A 82 17.96 -4.56 -0.07
C ARG A 82 17.88 -4.76 -1.58
N LEU A 83 16.93 -5.58 -2.04
CA LEU A 83 16.73 -5.84 -3.47
C LEU A 83 16.21 -4.59 -4.21
N MET A 84 15.43 -3.73 -3.54
CA MET A 84 15.02 -2.43 -4.07
C MET A 84 16.20 -1.49 -4.36
N GLY A 85 17.41 -1.81 -3.87
CA GLY A 85 18.61 -0.99 -4.06
C GLY A 85 18.61 0.29 -3.22
N LEU A 86 17.87 0.30 -2.10
CA LEU A 86 17.88 1.40 -1.16
C LEU A 86 19.21 1.46 -0.41
N ASP A 87 19.58 2.65 0.05
CA ASP A 87 20.86 2.88 0.73
C ASP A 87 20.92 2.05 2.03
N PRO A 88 21.97 1.25 2.23
CA PRO A 88 22.07 0.38 3.40
C PRO A 88 22.23 1.14 4.72
N GLU A 89 22.76 2.37 4.69
CA GLU A 89 23.01 3.17 5.89
C GLU A 89 21.79 3.96 6.33
N GLN A 90 20.92 4.37 5.40
CA GLN A 90 19.72 5.13 5.76
C GLN A 90 18.58 4.94 4.75
N GLY A 91 17.38 4.73 5.26
CA GLY A 91 16.18 4.81 4.43
C GLY A 91 14.90 4.53 5.18
N ALA A 92 13.82 4.52 4.40
CA ALA A 92 12.48 4.25 4.87
C ALA A 92 11.66 3.51 3.82
N VAL A 93 10.75 2.67 4.28
CA VAL A 93 9.77 1.98 3.43
C VAL A 93 8.38 2.10 4.02
N VAL A 94 7.41 2.41 3.17
CA VAL A 94 5.99 2.36 3.47
C VAL A 94 5.26 1.57 2.39
N GLY A 95 4.10 1.01 2.69
CA GLY A 95 3.35 0.29 1.67
C GLY A 95 2.19 -0.51 2.19
N ALA A 96 1.91 -1.60 1.47
CA ALA A 96 0.72 -2.39 1.61
C ALA A 96 0.97 -3.86 1.23
N GLY A 97 0.52 -4.81 2.06
CA GLY A 97 0.67 -6.23 1.73
C GLY A 97 0.02 -7.19 2.72
N ALA A 98 0.22 -8.48 2.47
CA ALA A 98 -0.28 -9.52 3.36
C ALA A 98 0.74 -9.85 4.46
N GLY A 99 0.23 -9.94 5.69
CA GLY A 99 1.03 -10.22 6.87
C GLY A 99 1.34 -11.72 7.03
N PRO A 100 2.38 -12.03 7.81
CA PRO A 100 2.83 -13.40 8.03
C PRO A 100 1.84 -14.14 8.94
N ILE A 101 0.99 -14.99 8.34
CA ILE A 101 -0.03 -15.77 9.06
C ILE A 101 0.55 -16.58 10.23
N HIS A 102 1.78 -17.08 10.08
CA HIS A 102 2.44 -17.88 11.10
C HIS A 102 2.88 -17.05 12.33
N VAL A 103 3.08 -15.74 12.19
CA VAL A 103 3.35 -14.82 13.31
C VAL A 103 2.03 -14.32 13.90
N HIS A 104 1.10 -13.91 13.03
CA HIS A 104 -0.14 -13.26 13.48
C HIS A 104 -1.21 -14.25 13.97
N GLY A 105 -1.06 -15.53 13.65
CA GLY A 105 -2.02 -16.61 13.96
C GLY A 105 -3.30 -16.56 13.13
N THR A 106 -3.43 -15.59 12.23
CA THR A 106 -4.58 -15.37 11.35
C THR A 106 -4.14 -14.53 10.15
N ASN A 107 -4.97 -14.52 9.11
CA ASN A 107 -4.75 -13.62 7.98
C ASN A 107 -4.84 -12.17 8.44
N SER A 108 -4.00 -11.34 7.85
CA SER A 108 -3.92 -9.93 8.19
C SER A 108 -3.44 -9.14 6.99
N GLU A 109 -3.96 -7.94 6.88
CA GLU A 109 -3.42 -6.92 5.99
C GLU A 109 -2.40 -6.09 6.77
N ILE A 110 -1.18 -5.95 6.25
CA ILE A 110 -0.14 -5.13 6.88
C ILE A 110 0.10 -3.84 6.11
N ALA A 111 0.37 -2.80 6.87
CA ALA A 111 0.80 -1.50 6.38
C ALA A 111 2.27 -1.30 6.78
N PRO A 112 3.24 -1.80 5.99
CA PRO A 112 4.66 -1.60 6.21
C PRO A 112 4.99 -0.15 6.55
N ASN A 113 5.80 0.03 7.58
CA ASN A 113 6.28 1.33 8.03
C ASN A 113 7.61 1.11 8.76
N LEU A 114 8.70 1.11 7.99
CA LEU A 114 10.05 0.88 8.48
C LEU A 114 10.92 2.10 8.22
N SER A 115 11.85 2.37 9.13
CA SER A 115 13.01 3.22 8.86
C SER A 115 14.28 2.59 9.43
N TRP A 116 15.44 3.00 8.92
CA TRP A 116 16.73 2.57 9.47
C TRP A 116 17.76 3.68 9.38
N GLN A 117 18.69 3.65 10.34
CA GLN A 117 19.87 4.51 10.34
C GLN A 117 21.08 3.76 10.91
N GLY A 118 22.22 3.85 10.21
CA GLY A 118 23.43 3.10 10.56
C GLY A 118 23.31 1.60 10.29
N GLY A 119 22.56 1.21 9.26
CA GLY A 119 22.43 -0.18 8.82
C GLY A 119 21.09 -0.84 9.15
N PHE A 120 20.77 -1.91 8.42
CA PHE A 120 19.58 -2.75 8.62
C PHE A 120 19.53 -3.52 9.96
N GLY A 121 20.55 -3.41 10.80
CA GLY A 121 20.52 -3.92 12.18
C GLY A 121 19.74 -3.00 13.13
N ASN A 122 19.54 -1.74 12.75
CA ASN A 122 18.89 -0.70 13.54
C ASN A 122 17.60 -0.25 12.85
N VAL A 123 16.68 -1.18 12.65
CA VAL A 123 15.39 -0.91 12.00
C VAL A 123 14.37 -0.51 13.05
N ASP A 124 13.77 0.66 12.88
CA ASP A 124 12.53 1.02 13.58
C ASP A 124 11.35 0.46 12.78
N ASN A 125 10.56 -0.40 13.42
CA ASN A 125 9.44 -1.09 12.78
C ASN A 125 8.13 -0.68 13.43
N LEU A 126 7.42 0.22 12.75
CA LEU A 126 6.09 0.70 13.14
C LEU A 126 4.99 0.11 12.25
N THR A 127 5.27 -1.01 11.57
CA THR A 127 4.30 -1.72 10.73
C THR A 127 3.09 -2.12 11.55
N ARG A 128 1.88 -1.78 11.07
CA ARG A 128 0.62 -2.22 11.69
C ARG A 128 -0.04 -3.33 10.89
N ALA A 129 -0.78 -4.18 11.57
CA ALA A 129 -1.47 -5.33 11.01
C ALA A 129 -2.97 -5.26 11.30
N ALA A 130 -3.79 -4.94 10.30
CA ALA A 130 -5.24 -5.06 10.38
C ALA A 130 -5.63 -6.55 10.34
N ARG A 131 -6.28 -7.03 11.39
CA ARG A 131 -6.73 -8.42 11.49
C ARG A 131 -8.06 -8.57 12.20
N LEU A 132 -8.76 -9.64 11.88
CA LEU A 132 -10.02 -10.00 12.51
C LEU A 132 -9.75 -10.73 13.84
N VAL A 133 -10.43 -10.29 14.90
CA VAL A 133 -10.38 -10.93 16.22
C VAL A 133 -11.78 -11.32 16.65
N THR A 134 -11.94 -12.58 17.03
CA THR A 134 -13.17 -13.11 17.63
C THR A 134 -13.15 -12.89 19.13
N THR A 135 -14.12 -12.15 19.66
CA THR A 135 -14.24 -11.95 21.11
C THR A 135 -14.90 -13.16 21.78
N LEU A 136 -14.43 -13.52 22.98
CA LEU A 136 -14.94 -14.66 23.78
C LEU A 136 -16.45 -14.58 24.09
N ALA A 137 -17.07 -13.40 23.91
CA ALA A 137 -18.51 -13.17 24.05
C ALA A 137 -19.33 -13.45 22.76
N GLY A 138 -18.83 -14.30 21.86
CA GLY A 138 -19.69 -15.24 21.12
C GLY A 138 -20.55 -14.73 19.95
N SER A 139 -20.20 -13.67 19.22
CA SER A 139 -20.71 -13.48 17.83
C SER A 139 -20.12 -12.30 17.03
N ARG A 140 -19.36 -11.38 17.64
CA ARG A 140 -18.85 -10.20 16.91
C ARG A 140 -17.36 -10.31 16.58
N THR A 141 -17.08 -10.37 15.29
CA THR A 141 -15.75 -10.13 14.71
C THR A 141 -15.47 -8.64 14.72
N ARG A 142 -14.30 -8.24 15.23
CA ARG A 142 -13.84 -6.86 15.20
C ARG A 142 -12.49 -6.77 14.48
N ILE A 143 -12.29 -5.71 13.72
CA ILE A 143 -10.96 -5.35 13.20
C ILE A 143 -10.14 -4.72 14.32
N CYS A 144 -8.93 -5.22 14.53
CA CYS A 144 -7.91 -4.50 15.29
C CYS A 144 -6.70 -4.22 14.40
N CYS A 145 -5.95 -3.16 14.73
CA CYS A 145 -4.74 -2.76 14.00
C CYS A 145 -3.53 -2.63 14.94
N PRO A 146 -3.10 -3.70 15.64
CA PRO A 146 -1.89 -3.68 16.45
C PRO A 146 -0.63 -3.54 15.58
N TYR A 147 0.52 -3.33 16.23
CA TYR A 147 1.81 -3.54 15.56
C TYR A 147 1.95 -4.99 15.08
N SER A 148 2.66 -5.17 13.96
CA SER A 148 2.92 -6.47 13.35
C SER A 148 3.99 -7.24 14.11
N ASP A 149 4.90 -6.53 14.79
CA ASP A 149 6.05 -7.08 15.52
C ASP A 149 6.94 -8.02 14.70
N SER A 150 6.86 -7.91 13.36
CA SER A 150 7.62 -8.72 12.41
C SER A 150 7.99 -7.91 11.18
N THR A 151 9.10 -8.28 10.55
CA THR A 151 9.51 -7.81 9.22
C THR A 151 9.23 -8.85 8.14
N GLU A 152 8.50 -9.90 8.47
CA GLU A 152 8.10 -10.94 7.51
C GLU A 152 6.79 -10.53 6.84
N CYS A 153 6.60 -11.00 5.62
CA CYS A 153 5.36 -10.83 4.87
C CYS A 153 5.08 -12.06 4.01
N LEU A 154 3.86 -12.14 3.49
CA LEU A 154 3.37 -13.32 2.80
C LEU A 154 2.70 -12.92 1.48
N LEU A 155 2.76 -13.80 0.48
CA LEU A 155 2.05 -13.72 -0.81
C LEU A 155 2.44 -12.53 -1.69
N MET A 156 2.19 -11.30 -1.24
CA MET A 156 2.35 -10.11 -2.05
C MET A 156 2.54 -8.84 -1.22
N MET A 157 3.27 -7.89 -1.80
CA MET A 157 3.56 -6.60 -1.22
C MET A 157 3.75 -5.54 -2.30
N SER A 158 3.23 -4.34 -2.07
CA SER A 158 3.54 -3.14 -2.85
C SER A 158 4.21 -2.13 -1.92
N LEU A 159 5.46 -1.79 -2.21
CA LEU A 159 6.32 -0.95 -1.37
C LEU A 159 6.73 0.33 -2.09
N TYR A 160 6.71 1.43 -1.36
CA TYR A 160 7.39 2.66 -1.69
C TYR A 160 8.59 2.85 -0.75
N GLY A 161 9.77 3.00 -1.34
CA GLY A 161 11.03 3.22 -0.64
C GLY A 161 11.61 4.60 -0.93
N SER A 162 12.30 5.18 0.05
CA SER A 162 13.06 6.42 -0.08
C SER A 162 14.18 6.48 0.97
N MET A 163 14.94 7.57 1.00
CA MET A 163 15.86 7.87 2.10
C MET A 163 15.15 8.34 3.38
N GLY A 164 13.82 8.54 3.35
CA GLY A 164 13.04 8.98 4.50
C GLY A 164 13.27 10.45 4.88
N LEU A 165 13.81 11.26 3.97
CA LEU A 165 14.22 12.62 4.24
C LEU A 165 13.08 13.63 4.07
N PRO A 166 13.15 14.79 4.75
CA PRO A 166 12.36 15.96 4.38
C PRO A 166 12.63 16.37 2.92
N GLY A 167 11.66 17.04 2.32
CA GLY A 167 11.78 17.54 0.95
C GLY A 167 10.42 17.80 0.31
N PRO A 168 10.40 18.25 -0.95
CA PRO A 168 9.17 18.59 -1.64
C PRO A 168 8.34 17.34 -1.94
N VAL A 169 7.04 17.43 -1.67
CA VAL A 169 6.04 16.39 -1.96
C VAL A 169 4.82 17.00 -2.62
N LEU A 170 4.03 16.14 -3.26
CA LEU A 170 2.74 16.54 -3.81
C LEU A 170 1.66 16.46 -2.73
N LYS A 171 1.10 17.61 -2.35
CA LYS A 171 -0.08 17.68 -1.48
C LYS A 171 -1.34 17.79 -2.32
N VAL A 172 -2.18 16.77 -2.22
CA VAL A 172 -3.49 16.71 -2.86
C VAL A 172 -4.58 16.84 -1.81
N THR A 173 -5.56 17.70 -2.05
CA THR A 173 -6.80 17.77 -1.27
C THR A 173 -7.98 17.54 -2.21
N ALA A 174 -8.95 16.76 -1.75
CA ALA A 174 -10.15 16.43 -2.50
C ALA A 174 -11.32 16.26 -1.53
N ARG A 175 -12.43 16.98 -1.77
CA ARG A 175 -13.61 16.99 -0.90
C ARG A 175 -14.89 17.02 -1.72
N GLY A 176 -15.89 16.26 -1.26
CA GLY A 176 -17.21 16.19 -1.88
C GLY A 176 -17.13 15.49 -3.24
N GLN A 177 -17.02 14.17 -3.25
CA GLN A 177 -17.03 13.38 -4.47
C GLN A 177 -18.33 13.62 -5.24
N ARG A 178 -18.21 13.85 -6.55
CA ARG A 178 -19.31 14.14 -7.47
C ARG A 178 -19.27 13.35 -8.78
N GLY A 179 -18.14 12.74 -9.11
CA GLY A 179 -18.01 11.90 -10.29
C GLY A 179 -18.11 10.41 -9.96
N GLU A 180 -17.84 9.58 -10.97
CA GLU A 180 -18.18 8.15 -10.98
C GLU A 180 -17.05 7.23 -10.50
N SER A 181 -15.81 7.71 -10.32
CA SER A 181 -14.71 6.86 -9.84
C SER A 181 -15.02 6.31 -8.45
N ASN A 182 -14.74 5.03 -8.18
CA ASN A 182 -15.15 4.38 -6.93
C ASN A 182 -14.24 4.77 -5.74
N SER A 183 -12.97 5.10 -6.00
CA SER A 183 -12.00 5.48 -4.97
C SER A 183 -11.12 6.67 -5.38
N PHE A 184 -10.48 7.31 -4.39
CA PHE A 184 -9.51 8.38 -4.64
C PHE A 184 -8.29 7.85 -5.41
N THR A 185 -7.79 6.65 -5.10
CA THR A 185 -6.65 6.05 -5.78
C THR A 185 -6.97 5.69 -7.22
N GLU A 186 -8.15 5.12 -7.47
CA GLU A 186 -8.63 4.82 -8.82
C GLU A 186 -8.70 6.10 -9.65
N PHE A 187 -9.25 7.18 -9.09
CA PHE A 187 -9.30 8.48 -9.75
C PHE A 187 -7.91 9.02 -10.09
N MET A 188 -7.00 9.07 -9.11
CA MET A 188 -5.64 9.60 -9.29
C MET A 188 -4.88 8.81 -10.35
N ARG A 189 -4.99 7.48 -10.31
CA ARG A 189 -4.45 6.59 -11.32
C ARG A 189 -5.06 6.91 -12.68
N SER A 190 -6.39 6.88 -12.82
CA SER A 190 -7.10 7.16 -14.07
C SER A 190 -6.72 8.51 -14.68
N ALA A 191 -6.62 9.56 -13.86
CA ALA A 191 -6.21 10.89 -14.30
C ALA A 191 -4.80 10.90 -14.89
N LEU A 192 -3.88 10.12 -14.31
CA LEU A 192 -2.54 9.94 -14.85
C LEU A 192 -2.52 8.98 -16.04
N GLN A 193 -3.39 7.96 -16.07
CA GLN A 193 -3.52 7.03 -17.20
C GLN A 193 -4.05 7.70 -18.46
N ASP A 194 -4.99 8.63 -18.34
CA ASP A 194 -5.51 9.40 -19.48
C ASP A 194 -4.40 10.16 -20.21
N ILE A 195 -3.29 10.43 -19.53
CA ILE A 195 -2.13 11.16 -20.05
C ILE A 195 -0.96 10.21 -20.35
N TYR A 196 -0.81 9.12 -19.59
CA TYR A 196 0.38 8.25 -19.59
C TYR A 196 0.10 6.72 -19.79
N ALA A 197 -1.13 6.31 -20.17
CA ALA A 197 -1.66 4.97 -20.56
C ALA A 197 -2.42 4.09 -19.51
N GLN A 198 -3.28 3.15 -19.98
CA GLN A 198 -4.45 2.50 -19.33
C GLN A 198 -4.25 1.11 -18.66
N THR A 199 -5.08 0.75 -17.63
CA THR A 199 -5.58 -0.62 -17.23
C THR A 199 -6.29 -0.64 -15.82
N GLN A 200 -7.16 -1.64 -15.51
CA GLN A 200 -8.13 -1.74 -14.36
C GLN A 200 -7.89 -2.93 -13.38
N PHE A 201 -8.18 -2.80 -12.06
CA PHE A 201 -8.00 -3.86 -11.01
C PHE A 201 -8.91 -3.77 -9.74
N HIS A 202 -8.85 -4.80 -8.87
CA HIS A 202 -9.71 -5.20 -7.72
C HIS A 202 -8.98 -5.53 -6.37
N VAL A 203 -9.68 -5.89 -5.28
CA VAL A 203 -9.20 -6.06 -3.87
C VAL A 203 -9.38 -7.50 -3.29
N MET A 204 -8.58 -7.91 -2.28
CA MET A 204 -8.35 -9.30 -1.82
C MET A 204 -9.07 -9.72 -0.50
N PRO A 205 -9.52 -10.99 -0.33
CA PRO A 205 -10.22 -11.50 0.86
C PRO A 205 -9.35 -12.26 1.88
N SER A 206 -10.01 -12.67 2.97
CA SER A 206 -9.51 -13.66 3.93
C SER A 206 -9.43 -15.06 3.28
N LEU A 207 -8.34 -15.81 3.52
CA LEU A 207 -8.20 -17.18 3.02
C LEU A 207 -9.21 -18.13 3.68
N PRO A 208 -9.91 -18.98 2.91
CA PRO A 208 -10.77 -20.02 3.45
C PRO A 208 -9.97 -21.20 4.03
N HIS A 209 -10.65 -22.10 4.74
CA HIS A 209 -10.05 -23.34 5.28
C HIS A 209 -9.56 -24.26 4.16
N SER A 210 -8.57 -25.12 4.46
CA SER A 210 -7.91 -26.01 3.46
C SER A 210 -8.87 -26.85 2.62
N ASP A 211 -10.02 -27.20 3.20
CA ASP A 211 -11.00 -28.11 2.60
C ASP A 211 -11.90 -27.41 1.57
N GLU A 212 -11.81 -26.08 1.47
CA GLU A 212 -12.56 -25.22 0.53
C GLU A 212 -11.68 -24.72 -0.63
N LEU A 213 -10.41 -25.13 -0.65
CA LEU A 213 -9.45 -24.86 -1.72
C LEU A 213 -9.34 -26.07 -2.68
N PRO A 214 -9.00 -25.86 -3.97
CA PRO A 214 -8.77 -24.57 -4.63
C PRO A 214 -10.07 -23.79 -4.87
N PHE A 215 -9.98 -22.46 -4.98
CA PHE A 215 -11.10 -21.62 -5.39
C PHE A 215 -11.65 -22.09 -6.74
N LYS A 216 -12.98 -22.30 -6.80
CA LYS A 216 -13.64 -22.83 -8.00
C LYS A 216 -13.73 -21.81 -9.15
N SER A 217 -13.68 -20.52 -8.84
CA SER A 217 -13.71 -19.41 -9.80
C SER A 217 -13.31 -18.08 -9.13
N GLN A 218 -13.02 -17.05 -9.93
CA GLN A 218 -12.78 -15.68 -9.45
C GLN A 218 -13.99 -15.13 -8.67
N ALA A 219 -15.21 -15.40 -9.15
CA ALA A 219 -16.43 -14.98 -8.44
C ALA A 219 -16.58 -15.64 -7.04
N ALA A 220 -16.03 -16.84 -6.84
CA ALA A 220 -16.01 -17.49 -5.53
C ALA A 220 -15.01 -16.81 -4.58
N LEU A 221 -13.86 -16.34 -5.10
CA LEU A 221 -12.92 -15.51 -4.37
C LEU A 221 -13.60 -14.18 -3.99
N ASP A 222 -14.23 -13.49 -4.95
CA ASP A 222 -14.87 -12.19 -4.74
C ASP A 222 -16.03 -12.29 -3.72
N GLY A 223 -16.81 -13.37 -3.76
CA GLY A 223 -17.88 -13.63 -2.79
C GLY A 223 -17.41 -13.92 -1.36
N SER A 224 -16.13 -14.24 -1.16
CA SER A 224 -15.53 -14.47 0.17
C SER A 224 -15.02 -13.18 0.83
N LEU A 225 -15.10 -12.03 0.13
CA LEU A 225 -14.68 -10.72 0.63
C LEU A 225 -15.61 -10.24 1.75
N SER A 226 -15.02 -9.87 2.89
CA SER A 226 -15.72 -9.17 3.97
C SER A 226 -15.46 -7.67 3.87
N TYR A 227 -16.54 -6.89 3.79
CA TYR A 227 -16.49 -5.43 3.67
C TYR A 227 -16.89 -4.78 4.99
N TYR A 228 -16.14 -3.75 5.38
CA TYR A 228 -16.38 -3.03 6.63
C TYR A 228 -16.33 -1.53 6.39
N ASP A 229 -17.30 -0.82 6.96
CA ASP A 229 -17.29 0.64 6.99
C ASP A 229 -16.39 1.12 8.12
N ILE A 230 -15.33 1.85 7.76
CA ILE A 230 -14.40 2.45 8.71
C ILE A 230 -14.57 3.97 8.68
N SER A 231 -14.84 4.55 9.84
CA SER A 231 -15.01 6.00 9.97
C SER A 231 -13.66 6.72 10.01
N ALA A 232 -13.63 7.91 9.40
CA ALA A 232 -12.51 8.83 9.51
C ALA A 232 -12.23 9.27 10.96
N PRO A 233 -11.01 9.73 11.30
CA PRO A 233 -9.83 9.86 10.43
C PRO A 233 -9.13 8.51 10.18
N MET A 234 -8.52 8.35 9.00
CA MET A 234 -7.68 7.21 8.65
C MET A 234 -6.39 7.70 8.00
N VAL A 235 -5.28 7.03 8.29
CA VAL A 235 -4.02 7.21 7.56
C VAL A 235 -3.90 6.05 6.58
N CYS A 236 -3.81 6.35 5.29
CA CYS A 236 -3.66 5.32 4.25
C CYS A 236 -2.24 5.36 3.68
N LEU A 237 -1.61 4.19 3.57
CA LEU A 237 -0.39 3.96 2.82
C LEU A 237 -0.79 3.32 1.50
N LEU A 238 -0.42 3.97 0.40
CA LEU A 238 -0.83 3.56 -0.93
C LEU A 238 0.33 3.56 -1.90
N VAL A 239 0.32 2.58 -2.79
CA VAL A 239 1.19 2.48 -3.96
C VAL A 239 0.29 2.26 -5.16
N PHE A 240 0.53 2.98 -6.26
CA PHE A 240 -0.15 2.75 -7.52
C PHE A 240 0.78 2.99 -8.70
N HIS A 241 0.45 2.33 -9.81
CA HIS A 241 1.13 2.44 -11.08
C HIS A 241 0.16 3.01 -12.12
N SER A 242 0.64 3.87 -13.02
CA SER A 242 -0.17 4.30 -14.16
C SER A 242 -0.25 3.21 -15.23
N ALA A 243 0.83 2.47 -15.49
CA ALA A 243 0.85 1.37 -16.44
C ALA A 243 1.66 0.16 -15.96
N ASP A 244 1.45 -1.00 -16.59
CA ASP A 244 2.28 -2.22 -16.45
C ASP A 244 3.20 -2.37 -17.67
N PRO A 245 4.36 -1.66 -17.70
CA PRO A 245 5.28 -1.79 -18.82
C PRO A 245 5.79 -3.22 -18.90
N ASN A 246 5.90 -3.75 -20.11
CA ASN A 246 6.42 -5.11 -20.39
C ASN A 246 5.59 -6.27 -19.78
N GLN A 247 4.35 -6.02 -19.36
CA GLN A 247 3.44 -7.06 -18.79
C GLN A 247 4.08 -7.82 -17.62
N LEU A 248 4.72 -7.06 -16.72
CA LEU A 248 5.40 -7.61 -15.55
C LEU A 248 4.42 -8.14 -14.51
N GLY A 249 3.13 -7.82 -14.64
CA GLY A 249 2.10 -8.19 -13.67
C GLY A 249 2.16 -7.34 -12.40
N VAL A 250 2.61 -6.07 -12.52
CA VAL A 250 2.64 -5.12 -11.41
C VAL A 250 1.24 -4.87 -10.86
N ARG A 251 1.15 -4.55 -9.57
CA ARG A 251 -0.15 -4.30 -8.94
C ARG A 251 -0.50 -2.83 -9.10
N MET A 252 -1.53 -2.55 -9.90
CA MET A 252 -1.81 -1.17 -10.28
C MET A 252 -2.25 -0.26 -9.15
N GLU A 253 -2.90 -0.78 -8.12
CA GLU A 253 -3.14 -0.04 -6.88
C GLU A 253 -3.18 -0.99 -5.69
N HIS A 254 -2.62 -0.52 -4.57
CA HIS A 254 -2.63 -1.22 -3.32
C HIS A 254 -2.63 -0.21 -2.19
N THR A 255 -3.73 -0.17 -1.44
CA THR A 255 -3.91 0.75 -0.31
C THR A 255 -4.16 -0.06 0.94
N GLN A 256 -3.44 0.26 2.01
CA GLN A 256 -3.70 -0.22 3.35
C GLN A 256 -3.83 0.97 4.29
N PHE A 257 -4.52 0.78 5.40
CA PHE A 257 -4.74 1.85 6.37
C PHE A 257 -4.17 1.49 7.74
N GLN A 258 -3.84 2.53 8.50
CA GLN A 258 -3.42 2.46 9.88
C GLN A 258 -4.36 3.35 10.71
N GLN A 259 -4.71 2.88 11.91
CA GLN A 259 -5.40 3.68 12.92
C GLN A 259 -4.53 3.72 14.16
N GLY A 260 -4.25 4.93 14.65
CA GLY A 260 -3.42 5.25 15.82
C GLY A 260 -4.00 4.69 17.10
#